data_AF-A0A815XKF7-F1
#
_entry.id   AF-A0A815XKF7-F1
#
_cell.length_a   1.000
_cell.length_b   1.000
_cell.length_c   1.000
_cell.angle_alpha   90.00
_cell.angle_beta   90.00
_cell.angle_gamma   90.00
#
_symmetry.space_group_name_H-M   'P 1'
#
loop_
_entity.id
_entity.type
_entity.pdbx_description
1 polymer ?
#
loop_
_entity_poly.entity_id
_entity_poly.type
_entity_poly.pdbx_seq_one_letter_code
_entity_poly.pdbx_strand_id
1 'polypeptide(L)'
;SLVGPKNNSLSPAIIIFDSLRTDSKTRVAPTLREFLQLEYDHKKTLPSGSLARKLFNVDTIPTIEAGVPQQRNYSDCGLYVLQYIESFFTHLSSTMNVQSTTFTNWCEKNLKGSMKRKEILNVINQHVITKDE
;
A
#
# COMPACT_ATOMS: atom_id res chain seq x y z
N SER A 1 -25.94 21.40 14.40
CA SER A 1 -25.36 20.09 14.74
C SER A 1 -23.87 20.29 14.93
N LEU A 2 -23.35 19.95 16.09
CA LEU A 2 -21.98 20.27 16.53
C LEU A 2 -20.97 19.46 15.70
N VAL A 3 -20.31 20.12 14.74
CA VAL A 3 -19.12 19.56 14.10
C VAL A 3 -17.99 19.71 15.12
N GLY A 4 -17.77 18.65 15.91
CA GLY A 4 -16.62 18.56 16.81
C GLY A 4 -15.29 18.64 16.04
N PRO A 5 -14.18 18.93 16.73
CA PRO A 5 -12.87 18.99 16.10
C PRO A 5 -12.59 17.65 15.40
N LYS A 6 -12.22 17.69 14.12
CA LYS A 6 -11.71 16.52 13.39
C LYS A 6 -10.46 16.05 14.12
N ASN A 7 -10.61 15.07 15.00
CA ASN A 7 -9.48 14.40 15.62
C ASN A 7 -8.60 13.86 14.50
N ASN A 8 -7.34 14.30 14.45
CA ASN A 8 -6.28 13.79 13.57
C ASN A 8 -5.87 12.35 13.98
N SER A 9 -6.83 11.47 14.28
CA SER A 9 -6.56 10.06 14.52
C SER A 9 -6.49 9.35 13.17
N LEU A 10 -5.28 8.93 12.79
CA LEU A 10 -5.06 8.00 11.68
C LEU A 10 -5.95 6.77 11.90
N SER A 11 -7.00 6.64 11.08
CA SER A 11 -7.86 5.45 11.11
C SER A 11 -7.19 4.34 10.31
N PRO A 12 -7.24 3.09 10.77
CA PRO A 12 -6.65 1.97 10.02
C PRO A 12 -7.35 1.82 8.68
N ALA A 13 -6.58 1.55 7.62
CA ALA A 13 -7.10 1.34 6.29
C ALA A 13 -6.20 0.38 5.50
N ILE A 14 -6.78 -0.30 4.52
CA ILE A 14 -6.04 -1.06 3.51
C ILE A 14 -5.91 -0.17 2.28
N ILE A 15 -4.69 0.24 1.94
CA ILE A 15 -4.42 1.07 0.76
C ILE A 15 -3.98 0.16 -0.38
N ILE A 16 -4.70 0.20 -1.50
CA ILE A 16 -4.41 -0.60 -2.69
C ILE A 16 -3.69 0.27 -3.72
N PHE A 17 -2.48 -0.15 -4.06
CA PHE A 17 -1.68 0.42 -5.15
C PHE A 17 -1.77 -0.53 -6.33
N ASP A 18 -2.57 -0.16 -7.34
CA ASP A 18 -2.77 -0.98 -8.54
C ASP A 18 -2.43 -0.18 -9.79
N SER A 19 -1.50 -0.73 -10.58
CA SER A 19 -1.07 -0.17 -11.87
C SER A 19 -1.99 -0.57 -13.03
N LEU A 20 -2.81 -1.59 -12.84
CA LEU A 20 -3.83 -2.05 -13.76
C LEU A 20 -5.18 -1.91 -13.08
N ARG A 21 -5.80 -0.74 -13.19
CA ARG A 21 -7.23 -0.59 -12.89
C ARG A 21 -8.04 -1.53 -13.78
N THR A 22 -8.21 -2.75 -13.31
CA THR A 22 -9.14 -3.73 -13.86
C THR A 22 -10.40 -3.68 -13.00
N ASP A 23 -11.58 -3.71 -13.61
CA ASP A 23 -12.86 -3.78 -12.89
C ASP A 23 -13.05 -5.10 -12.11
N SER A 24 -11.99 -5.91 -11.99
CA SER A 24 -12.03 -7.11 -11.18
C SER A 24 -12.08 -6.68 -9.71
N LYS A 25 -13.22 -6.98 -9.06
CA LYS A 25 -13.40 -6.84 -7.61
C LYS A 25 -12.46 -7.83 -6.91
N THR A 26 -11.19 -7.46 -6.79
CA THR A 26 -10.17 -8.34 -6.23
C THR A 26 -10.54 -8.67 -4.78
N ARG A 27 -10.54 -9.97 -4.43
CA ARG A 27 -10.82 -10.44 -3.07
C ARG A 27 -9.71 -10.10 -2.06
N VAL A 28 -8.70 -9.35 -2.47
CA VAL A 28 -7.51 -9.04 -1.65
C VAL A 28 -7.90 -8.34 -0.36
N ALA A 29 -8.68 -7.25 -0.41
CA ALA A 29 -9.04 -6.52 0.80
C ALA A 29 -9.93 -7.33 1.77
N PRO A 30 -11.00 -8.02 1.33
CA PRO A 30 -11.73 -8.96 2.17
C PRO A 30 -10.83 -10.01 2.84
N THR A 31 -9.98 -10.69 2.07
CA THR A 31 -9.06 -11.72 2.59
C THR A 31 -8.06 -11.16 3.59
N LEU A 32 -7.51 -9.96 3.35
CA LEU A 32 -6.60 -9.31 4.30
C LEU A 32 -7.31 -8.96 5.61
N ARG A 33 -8.57 -8.51 5.59
CA ARG A 33 -9.33 -8.26 6.84
C ARG A 33 -9.58 -9.53 7.63
N GLU A 34 -9.97 -10.62 6.96
CA GLU A 34 -10.16 -11.93 7.59
C GLU A 34 -8.87 -12.42 8.24
N PHE A 35 -7.75 -12.34 7.52
CA PHE A 35 -6.44 -12.67 8.05
C PHE A 35 -6.09 -11.82 9.29
N LEU A 36 -6.26 -10.50 9.20
CA LEU A 36 -5.99 -9.59 10.33
C LEU A 36 -6.88 -9.89 11.54
N GLN A 37 -8.13 -10.28 11.31
CA GLN A 37 -9.05 -10.65 12.40
C GLN A 37 -8.56 -11.91 13.12
N LEU A 38 -8.18 -12.95 12.37
CA LEU A 38 -7.64 -14.19 12.93
C LEU A 38 -6.35 -13.93 13.72
N GLU A 39 -5.42 -13.15 13.16
CA GLU A 39 -4.17 -12.76 13.82
C GLU A 39 -4.43 -11.96 15.11
N TYR A 40 -5.37 -11.03 15.08
CA TYR A 40 -5.72 -10.23 16.26
C TYR A 40 -6.31 -11.10 17.38
N ASP A 41 -7.26 -11.96 17.04
CA ASP A 41 -7.91 -12.87 18.01
C ASP A 41 -6.88 -13.82 18.63
N HIS A 42 -5.99 -14.38 17.81
CA HIS A 42 -4.91 -15.26 18.25
C HIS A 42 -3.95 -14.53 19.21
N LYS A 43 -3.43 -13.35 18.81
CA LYS A 43 -2.46 -12.58 19.62
C LYS A 43 -3.04 -12.00 20.89
N LYS A 44 -4.35 -11.72 20.93
CA LYS A 44 -5.04 -11.21 22.13
C LYS A 44 -5.61 -12.34 23.00
N THR A 45 -5.40 -13.60 22.61
CA THR A 45 -5.94 -14.79 23.28
C THR A 45 -7.42 -14.62 23.64
N LEU A 46 -8.19 -14.01 22.74
CA LEU A 46 -9.57 -13.67 23.02
C LEU A 46 -10.44 -14.90 22.76
N PRO A 47 -11.35 -15.26 23.69
CA PRO A 47 -12.39 -16.22 23.41
C PRO A 47 -13.27 -15.74 22.25
N SER A 48 -13.75 -16.68 21.43
CA SER A 48 -14.77 -16.38 20.42
C SER A 48 -15.98 -15.72 21.07
N GLY A 49 -16.41 -14.57 20.52
CA GLY A 49 -17.54 -13.80 21.06
C GLY A 49 -17.22 -12.82 22.19
N SER A 50 -15.94 -12.56 22.49
CA SER A 50 -15.56 -11.55 23.49
C SER A 50 -16.10 -10.16 23.14
N LEU A 51 -16.75 -9.49 24.09
CA LEU A 51 -17.26 -8.12 23.95
C LEU A 51 -16.15 -7.07 23.74
N ALA A 52 -14.90 -7.39 24.11
CA ALA A 52 -13.73 -6.55 23.87
C ALA A 52 -13.08 -6.80 22.50
N ARG A 53 -13.60 -7.75 21.70
CA ARG A 53 -13.08 -8.08 20.39
C ARG A 53 -13.35 -6.95 19.41
N LYS A 54 -12.29 -6.43 18.79
CA LYS A 54 -12.41 -5.51 17.66
C LYS A 54 -12.88 -6.30 16.43
N LEU A 55 -13.85 -5.75 15.72
CA LEU A 55 -14.29 -6.29 14.43
C LEU A 55 -13.53 -5.61 13.31
N PHE A 56 -12.88 -6.38 12.44
CA PHE A 56 -12.18 -5.89 11.26
C PHE A 56 -13.03 -6.13 10.02
N ASN A 57 -13.73 -5.08 9.57
CA ASN A 57 -14.64 -5.11 8.44
C ASN A 57 -14.43 -3.84 7.58
N VAL A 58 -15.31 -3.62 6.58
CA VAL A 58 -15.20 -2.46 5.68
C VAL A 58 -15.39 -1.13 6.41
N ASP A 59 -16.18 -1.11 7.49
CA ASP A 59 -16.47 0.11 8.25
C ASP A 59 -15.32 0.47 9.19
N THR A 60 -14.64 -0.52 9.75
CA THR A 60 -13.54 -0.32 10.71
C THR A 60 -12.17 -0.23 10.04
N ILE A 61 -11.97 -0.93 8.93
CA ILE A 61 -10.75 -0.89 8.11
C ILE A 61 -11.16 -0.72 6.64
N PRO A 62 -11.52 0.50 6.21
CA PRO A 62 -11.91 0.76 4.83
C PRO A 62 -10.78 0.48 3.85
N THR A 63 -11.16 0.23 2.60
CA THR A 63 -10.22 0.13 1.48
C THR A 63 -10.09 1.50 0.83
N ILE A 64 -8.86 1.92 0.56
CA ILE A 64 -8.56 3.14 -0.18
C ILE A 64 -7.82 2.75 -1.45
N GLU A 65 -8.39 3.07 -2.60
CA GLU A 65 -7.65 2.98 -3.86
C GLU A 65 -6.72 4.18 -3.98
N ALA A 66 -5.42 3.92 -4.06
CA ALA A 66 -4.44 4.97 -4.25
C ALA A 66 -4.59 5.54 -5.67
N GLY A 67 -4.70 6.87 -5.79
CA GLY A 67 -4.51 7.52 -7.07
C GLY A 67 -3.05 7.36 -7.49
N VAL A 68 -2.73 6.45 -8.40
CA VAL A 68 -1.36 6.15 -8.84
C VAL A 68 -1.25 6.07 -10.36
N PRO A 69 -0.07 6.33 -10.94
CA PRO A 69 0.14 6.18 -12.37
C PRO A 69 -0.18 4.76 -12.82
N GLN A 70 -0.88 4.63 -13.95
CA GLN A 70 -1.31 3.36 -14.51
C GLN A 70 -0.35 2.89 -15.60
N GLN A 71 -0.08 1.59 -15.65
CA GLN A 71 0.73 1.02 -16.71
C GLN A 71 -0.05 0.90 -18.02
N ARG A 72 0.67 1.01 -19.15
CA ARG A 72 0.08 0.90 -20.49
C ARG A 72 0.21 -0.51 -21.09
N ASN A 73 0.89 -1.42 -20.41
CA ASN A 73 1.14 -2.79 -20.84
C ASN A 73 0.91 -3.75 -19.65
N TYR A 74 0.97 -5.06 -19.89
CA TYR A 74 0.74 -6.08 -18.86
C TYR A 74 2.02 -6.64 -18.23
N SER A 75 3.19 -6.15 -18.63
CA SER A 75 4.50 -6.70 -18.24
C SER A 75 5.27 -5.85 -17.23
N ASP A 76 4.85 -4.60 -17.01
CA ASP A 76 5.57 -3.66 -16.15
C ASP A 76 5.05 -3.61 -14.71
N CYS A 77 4.05 -4.42 -14.32
CA CYS A 77 3.37 -4.28 -13.01
C CYS A 77 4.35 -4.38 -11.85
N GLY A 78 5.34 -5.28 -11.95
CA GLY A 78 6.42 -5.40 -10.97
C GLY A 78 7.29 -4.13 -10.86
N LEU A 79 7.53 -3.40 -11.95
CA LEU A 79 8.23 -2.11 -11.89
C LEU A 79 7.41 -1.05 -11.18
N TYR A 80 6.10 -1.01 -11.45
CA TYR A 80 5.21 -0.07 -10.78
C TYR A 80 5.14 -0.36 -9.28
N VAL A 81 5.07 -1.63 -8.86
CA VAL A 81 5.17 -2.00 -7.43
C VAL A 81 6.45 -1.44 -6.79
N LEU A 82 7.60 -1.64 -7.43
CA LEU A 82 8.88 -1.13 -6.92
C LEU A 82 8.89 0.41 -6.84
N GLN A 83 8.37 1.09 -7.87
CA GLN A 83 8.28 2.54 -7.86
C GLN A 83 7.34 3.05 -6.77
N TYR A 84 6.18 2.41 -6.59
CA TYR A 84 5.21 2.81 -5.57
C TYR A 84 5.81 2.70 -4.17
N ILE A 85 6.54 1.62 -3.88
CA ILE A 85 7.21 1.44 -2.60
C ILE A 85 8.31 2.48 -2.38
N GLU A 86 9.14 2.75 -3.39
CA GLU A 86 10.17 3.79 -3.31
C GLU A 86 9.55 5.17 -3.03
N SER A 87 8.57 5.58 -3.84
CA SER A 87 7.85 6.84 -3.68
C SER A 87 7.13 6.91 -2.33
N PHE A 88 6.54 5.80 -1.87
CA PHE A 88 5.87 5.72 -0.58
C PHE A 88 6.86 6.04 0.55
N PHE A 89 8.05 5.44 0.59
CA PHE A 89 9.03 5.73 1.64
C PHE A 89 9.67 7.12 1.52
N THR A 90 9.90 7.63 0.30
CA THR A 90 10.40 8.99 0.09
C THR A 90 9.41 10.06 0.57
N HIS A 91 8.12 9.86 0.38
CA HIS A 91 7.10 10.84 0.76
C HIS A 91 6.56 10.64 2.19
N LEU A 92 6.53 9.41 2.69
CA LEU A 92 6.15 9.11 4.07
C LEU A 92 7.16 9.68 5.07
N SER A 93 8.46 9.65 4.74
CA SER A 93 9.51 10.25 5.58
C SER A 93 9.46 11.77 5.63
N SER A 94 8.95 12.42 4.58
CA SER A 94 8.81 13.89 4.50
C SER A 94 7.46 14.41 4.97
N THR A 95 6.43 13.57 5.01
CA THR A 95 5.05 13.96 5.29
C THR A 95 4.41 12.96 6.26
N MET A 96 4.50 13.24 7.56
CA MET A 96 3.77 12.54 8.64
C MET A 96 2.24 12.77 8.58
N ASN A 97 1.67 12.92 7.38
CA ASN A 97 0.24 13.18 7.19
C ASN A 97 -0.31 12.26 6.09
N VAL A 98 -0.51 10.99 6.47
CA VAL A 98 -1.17 9.93 5.69
C VAL A 98 -2.68 10.21 5.64
N GLN A 99 -3.06 11.41 5.21
CA GLN A 99 -4.45 11.81 4.99
C GLN A 99 -4.70 12.26 3.54
N SER A 100 -3.65 12.47 2.75
CA SER A 100 -3.79 12.71 1.31
C SER A 100 -3.95 11.38 0.58
N THR A 101 -5.15 11.13 0.06
CA THR A 101 -5.51 9.93 -0.72
C THR A 101 -5.00 9.98 -2.17
N THR A 102 -4.34 11.06 -2.57
CA THR A 102 -3.83 11.26 -3.93
C THR A 102 -2.32 11.05 -3.96
N PHE A 103 -1.92 9.85 -4.40
CA PHE A 103 -0.52 9.44 -4.55
C PHE A 103 0.04 9.72 -5.96
N THR A 104 -0.75 10.37 -6.84
CA THR A 104 -0.41 10.52 -8.26
C THR A 104 0.87 11.33 -8.42
N ASN A 105 0.96 12.44 -7.68
CA ASN A 105 2.09 13.36 -7.71
C ASN A 105 3.37 12.78 -7.09
N TRP A 106 3.29 11.66 -6.36
CA TRP A 106 4.45 11.00 -5.75
C TRP A 106 5.25 10.18 -6.76
N CYS A 107 4.62 9.80 -7.87
CA CYS A 107 5.16 8.85 -8.82
C CYS A 107 5.46 9.48 -10.19
N GLU A 108 4.91 10.66 -10.49
CA GLU A 108 5.04 11.34 -11.80
C GLU A 108 6.49 11.68 -12.19
N LYS A 109 7.39 11.87 -11.24
CA LYS A 109 8.76 12.33 -11.55
C LYS A 109 9.68 11.25 -12.13
N ASN A 110 9.40 9.95 -11.92
CA ASN A 110 10.37 8.88 -12.19
C ASN A 110 9.90 7.74 -13.12
N LEU A 111 8.64 7.72 -13.54
CA LEU A 111 8.06 6.58 -14.29
C LEU A 111 8.30 6.62 -15.80
N LYS A 112 9.58 6.58 -16.22
CA LYS A 112 9.90 5.97 -17.50
C LYS A 112 10.37 4.54 -17.22
N GLY A 113 9.54 3.55 -17.53
CA GLY A 113 9.81 2.13 -17.21
C GLY A 113 11.18 1.63 -17.70
N SER A 114 11.70 2.18 -18.80
CA SER A 114 13.05 1.88 -19.29
C SER A 114 14.18 2.38 -18.37
N MET A 115 13.99 3.51 -17.69
CA MET A 115 14.96 4.03 -16.72
C MET A 115 14.98 3.17 -15.46
N LYS A 116 13.81 2.79 -14.94
CA LYS A 116 13.72 1.96 -13.72
C LYS A 116 14.36 0.58 -13.92
N ARG A 117 14.15 -0.06 -15.08
CA ARG A 117 14.83 -1.32 -15.43
C ARG A 117 16.35 -1.18 -15.42
N LYS A 118 16.89 -0.06 -15.93
CA LYS A 118 18.33 0.22 -15.94
C LYS A 118 18.88 0.47 -14.54
N GLU A 119 18.15 1.20 -13.70
CA GLU A 119 18.51 1.41 -12.28
C GLU A 119 18.60 0.07 -11.55
N ILE A 120 17.60 -0.80 -11.72
CA ILE A 120 17.59 -2.14 -11.10
C ILE A 120 18.79 -2.96 -11.57
N LEU A 121 19.08 -2.98 -12.88
CA LEU A 121 20.24 -3.69 -13.42
C LEU A 121 21.56 -3.18 -12.81
N ASN A 122 21.72 -1.87 -12.65
CA ASN A 122 22.91 -1.29 -12.05
C ASN A 122 23.09 -1.73 -10.59
N VAL A 123 22.00 -1.73 -9.80
CA VAL A 123 22.02 -2.19 -8.40
C VAL A 123 22.41 -3.66 -8.32
N ILE A 124 21.88 -4.52 -9.20
CA ILE A 124 22.23 -5.94 -9.26
C ILE A 124 23.72 -6.10 -9.58
N ASN A 125 24.22 -5.41 -10.60
CA ASN A 125 25.63 -5.50 -10.98
C ASN A 125 26.56 -5.09 -9.82
N GLN A 126 26.25 -3.99 -9.13
CA GLN A 126 27.07 -3.44 -8.04
C GLN A 126 27.11 -4.28 -6.76
N HIS A 127 26.07 -5.07 -6.49
CA HIS A 127 25.91 -5.71 -5.18
C HIS A 127 25.83 -7.22 -5.21
N VAL A 128 25.54 -7.80 -6.38
CA VAL A 128 25.41 -9.24 -6.55
C VAL A 128 26.56 -9.76 -7.41
N ILE A 129 26.81 -9.15 -8.56
CA ILE A 129 27.79 -9.68 -9.51
C ILE A 129 29.23 -9.31 -9.13
N THR A 130 29.48 -8.08 -8.70
CA THR A 130 30.85 -7.63 -8.33
C THR A 130 31.32 -8.09 -6.94
N LYS A 131 30.59 -8.98 -6.26
CA LYS A 131 31.04 -9.57 -4.98
C LYS A 131 31.68 -10.96 -5.14
N ASP A 132 31.57 -11.54 -6.33
CA ASP A 132 32.12 -12.87 -6.66
C ASP A 132 33.47 -12.79 -7.42
N GLU A 133 34.11 -11.62 -7.43
CA GLU A 133 35.50 -11.39 -7.87
C GLU A 133 36.34 -10.82 -6.72
#